data_AF-A0A2E7VJJ3-F1
#
_entry.id   AF-A0A2E7VJJ3-F1
#
_cell.length_a   1.000
_cell.length_b   1.000
_cell.length_c   1.000
_cell.angle_alpha   90.00
_cell.angle_beta   90.00
_cell.angle_gamma   90.00
#
_symmetry.space_group_name_H-M   'P 1'
#
loop_
_entity.id
_entity.type
_entity.pdbx_description
1 polymer ?
#
loop_
_entity_poly.entity_id
_entity_poly.type
_entity_poly.pdbx_seq_one_letter_code
_entity_poly.pdbx_strand_id
1 'polypeptide(L)'
;MATGDFQNNGMKSIGLVVLFLLSLLSPLLMTPTSSPSLDETDAPGFTGPFTQASGYGHDFAGTTLDVDGLVQVSVREESMLDLWSTEVLNLSFGEHHGTPDMKLTRHDKAHFCWSTQEGTVRTAVHRPTGVWTTTLVDSVATATATTLVDCAVGITANERPRVLYADGDDLKMGRYAEQSQTYYDGPRWHTRTIMEDVAPTHLALDITPDGLEWGLMRTDAGALHQVNFSGAYWTEYLLDAGPVGERFDRPAQRREISSRSLFSARRAREGVSKTMESWQRISSLAFWGT
;
A
#
# COMPACT_ATOMS: atom_id res chain seq x y z
N MET A 1 -7.44 -37.70 73.29
CA MET A 1 -6.89 -37.14 72.04
C MET A 1 -8.02 -36.98 71.05
N ALA A 2 -8.37 -35.74 70.71
CA ALA A 2 -9.06 -35.33 69.48
C ALA A 2 -8.99 -33.80 69.45
N THR A 3 -7.86 -33.29 68.96
CA THR A 3 -7.58 -31.85 68.81
C THR A 3 -7.91 -31.41 67.39
N GLY A 4 -8.81 -30.43 67.28
CA GLY A 4 -8.73 -29.33 66.33
C GLY A 4 -8.84 -29.65 64.85
N ASP A 5 -10.07 -29.73 64.33
CA ASP A 5 -10.31 -29.68 62.88
C ASP A 5 -11.52 -28.81 62.51
N PHE A 6 -11.60 -27.61 63.11
CA PHE A 6 -12.71 -26.66 62.90
C PHE A 6 -12.24 -25.21 62.67
N GLN A 7 -11.08 -25.00 62.04
CA GLN A 7 -10.52 -23.64 61.84
C GLN A 7 -10.09 -23.25 60.42
N ASN A 8 -10.37 -24.06 59.38
CA ASN A 8 -9.86 -23.76 58.02
C ASN A 8 -10.89 -23.29 56.97
N ASN A 9 -12.17 -23.17 57.33
CA ASN A 9 -13.21 -22.78 56.35
C ASN A 9 -13.58 -21.29 56.41
N GLY A 10 -13.47 -20.65 57.58
CA GLY A 10 -13.73 -19.21 57.75
C GLY A 10 -12.73 -18.34 56.99
N MET A 11 -11.44 -18.69 57.02
CA MET A 11 -10.39 -17.95 56.31
C MET A 11 -10.55 -18.03 54.78
N LYS A 12 -11.05 -19.15 54.25
CA LYS A 12 -11.34 -19.32 52.81
C LYS A 12 -12.54 -18.46 52.38
N SER A 13 -13.57 -18.40 53.21
CA SER A 13 -14.75 -17.56 52.95
C SER A 13 -14.41 -16.07 53.00
N ILE A 14 -13.58 -15.64 53.96
CA ILE A 14 -13.11 -14.26 54.06
C ILE A 14 -12.24 -13.90 52.85
N GLY A 15 -11.36 -14.80 52.41
CA GLY A 15 -10.55 -14.61 51.21
C GLY A 15 -11.38 -14.38 49.95
N LEU A 16 -12.47 -15.15 49.77
CA LEU A 16 -13.40 -14.97 48.65
C LEU A 16 -14.11 -13.61 48.68
N VAL A 17 -14.56 -13.16 49.86
CA VAL A 17 -15.23 -11.85 50.01
C VAL A 17 -14.26 -10.71 49.70
N VAL A 18 -13.00 -10.79 50.14
CA VAL A 18 -11.97 -9.78 49.84
C VAL A 18 -11.66 -9.74 48.34
N LEU A 19 -11.58 -10.90 47.68
CA LEU A 19 -11.34 -10.99 46.23
C LEU A 19 -12.52 -10.43 45.44
N PHE A 20 -13.75 -10.65 45.91
CA PHE A 20 -14.96 -10.08 45.33
C PHE A 20 -14.99 -8.54 45.49
N LEU A 21 -14.63 -8.02 46.67
CA LEU A 21 -14.52 -6.58 46.91
C LEU A 21 -13.45 -5.91 46.04
N LEU A 22 -12.28 -6.56 45.86
CA LEU A 22 -11.23 -6.08 44.96
C LEU A 22 -11.68 -6.08 43.48
N SER A 23 -12.46 -7.08 43.06
CA SER A 23 -13.04 -7.10 41.71
C SER A 23 -14.07 -5.98 41.48
N LEU A 24 -14.80 -5.58 42.52
CA LEU A 24 -15.75 -4.46 42.46
C LEU A 24 -15.05 -3.08 42.39
N LEU A 25 -13.79 -2.99 42.83
CA LEU A 25 -12.97 -1.78 42.77
C LEU A 25 -12.20 -1.64 41.44
N SER A 26 -12.21 -2.67 40.58
CA SER A 26 -11.52 -2.68 39.29
C SER A 26 -11.92 -1.54 38.33
N PRO A 27 -13.21 -1.12 38.20
CA PRO A 27 -13.56 -0.02 37.31
C PRO A 27 -13.13 1.37 37.81
N LEU A 28 -12.69 1.51 39.06
CA LEU A 28 -12.15 2.77 39.60
C LEU A 28 -10.68 2.99 39.28
N LEU A 29 -9.97 1.93 38.85
CA LEU A 29 -8.58 1.98 38.38
C LEU A 29 -8.48 2.12 36.86
N MET A 30 -9.61 2.10 36.15
CA MET A 30 -9.65 2.49 34.74
C MET A 30 -9.46 4.01 34.68
N THR A 31 -8.24 4.44 34.38
CA THR A 31 -8.01 5.79 33.88
C THR A 31 -8.99 6.04 32.74
N PRO A 32 -9.74 7.16 32.73
CA PRO A 32 -10.55 7.48 31.56
C PRO A 32 -9.61 7.56 30.37
N THR A 33 -9.71 6.60 29.46
CA THR A 33 -9.27 6.82 28.08
C THR A 33 -10.00 8.07 27.64
N SER A 34 -9.25 9.11 27.29
CA SER A 34 -9.81 10.31 26.68
C SER A 34 -10.72 9.87 25.54
N SER A 35 -12.02 10.05 25.72
CA SER A 35 -12.94 9.90 24.60
C SER A 35 -12.59 11.03 23.64
N PRO A 36 -12.26 10.74 22.36
CA PRO A 36 -12.11 11.80 21.38
C PRO A 36 -13.42 12.57 21.36
N SER A 37 -13.33 13.90 21.52
CA SER A 37 -14.53 14.73 21.50
C SER A 37 -15.09 14.73 20.08
N LEU A 38 -16.41 14.62 19.94
CA LEU A 38 -17.07 14.66 18.62
C LEU A 38 -16.93 16.03 17.92
N ASP A 39 -16.44 17.05 18.65
CA ASP A 39 -16.13 18.39 18.14
C ASP A 39 -14.64 18.57 17.77
N GLU A 40 -13.82 17.53 17.96
CA GLU A 40 -12.44 17.54 17.48
C GLU A 40 -12.47 17.26 15.98
N THR A 41 -12.62 18.31 15.19
CA THR A 41 -12.21 18.27 13.78
C THR A 41 -10.72 17.97 13.76
N ASP A 42 -10.38 16.68 13.63
CA ASP A 42 -9.07 16.24 13.16
C ASP A 42 -8.76 17.09 11.93
N ALA A 43 -7.74 17.93 12.03
CA ALA A 43 -7.26 18.65 10.86
C ALA A 43 -6.87 17.56 9.85
N PRO A 44 -7.52 17.48 8.68
CA PRO A 44 -7.22 16.42 7.73
C PRO A 44 -5.74 16.54 7.36
N GLY A 45 -4.95 15.54 7.78
CA GLY A 45 -3.61 15.32 7.24
C GLY A 45 -3.75 15.23 5.72
N PHE A 46 -3.09 16.14 5.01
CA PHE A 46 -3.39 16.46 3.62
C PHE A 46 -2.66 15.55 2.62
N THR A 47 -3.24 15.51 1.41
CA THR A 47 -2.91 14.84 0.11
C THR A 47 -3.35 13.40 -0.14
N GLY A 48 -4.03 12.74 0.80
CA GLY A 48 -4.59 11.40 0.54
C GLY A 48 -5.92 11.45 -0.21
N PRO A 49 -6.18 10.57 -1.20
CA PRO A 49 -7.49 10.49 -1.87
C PRO A 49 -8.61 9.98 -0.95
N PHE A 50 -8.28 9.51 0.26
CA PHE A 50 -9.22 8.95 1.22
C PHE A 50 -9.20 9.73 2.53
N THR A 51 -10.35 10.27 2.93
CA THR A 51 -10.56 10.77 4.29
C THR A 51 -11.04 9.61 5.16
N GLN A 52 -10.70 9.60 6.46
CA GLN A 52 -11.21 8.61 7.43
C GLN A 52 -12.75 8.62 7.53
N ALA A 53 -13.43 9.58 6.90
CA ALA A 53 -14.89 9.66 6.79
C ALA A 53 -15.49 8.85 5.63
N SER A 54 -14.68 8.27 4.73
CA SER A 54 -15.14 7.68 3.45
C SER A 54 -15.01 6.16 3.36
N GLY A 55 -15.07 5.45 4.50
CA GLY A 55 -15.07 3.99 4.53
C GLY A 55 -16.24 3.45 5.33
N TYR A 56 -17.39 3.24 4.70
CA TYR A 56 -18.54 2.59 5.32
C TYR A 56 -18.53 1.10 4.97
N GLY A 57 -18.46 0.23 5.97
CA GLY A 57 -18.51 -1.23 5.80
C GLY A 57 -19.80 -1.72 5.13
N HIS A 58 -20.87 -0.91 5.19
CA HIS A 58 -22.13 -1.18 4.48
C HIS A 58 -21.98 -1.21 2.95
N ASP A 59 -21.00 -0.51 2.36
CA ASP A 59 -20.79 -0.56 0.90
C ASP A 59 -20.16 -1.88 0.44
N PHE A 60 -19.64 -2.68 1.38
CA PHE A 60 -19.10 -4.02 1.12
C PHE A 60 -20.13 -5.12 1.34
N ALA A 61 -21.22 -4.86 2.07
CA ALA A 61 -22.28 -5.84 2.31
C ALA A 61 -22.92 -6.29 0.99
N GLY A 62 -23.14 -7.60 0.83
CA GLY A 62 -23.72 -8.17 -0.40
C GLY A 62 -22.78 -8.21 -1.60
N THR A 63 -21.55 -7.66 -1.48
CA THR A 63 -20.56 -7.69 -2.56
C THR A 63 -19.84 -9.04 -2.63
N THR A 64 -19.35 -9.40 -3.81
CA THR A 64 -18.50 -10.59 -4.00
C THR A 64 -17.04 -10.17 -4.09
N LEU A 65 -16.18 -10.82 -3.31
CA LEU A 65 -14.74 -10.56 -3.27
C LEU A 65 -13.94 -11.82 -3.65
N ASP A 66 -12.79 -11.61 -4.30
CA ASP A 66 -11.79 -12.66 -4.55
C ASP A 66 -10.65 -12.47 -3.52
N VAL A 67 -10.43 -13.42 -2.62
CA VAL A 67 -9.39 -13.34 -1.57
C VAL A 67 -8.66 -14.68 -1.43
N ASP A 68 -7.33 -14.68 -1.50
CA ASP A 68 -6.48 -15.86 -1.27
C ASP A 68 -6.94 -17.16 -1.98
N GLY A 69 -7.28 -17.03 -3.27
CA GLY A 69 -7.70 -18.18 -4.08
C GLY A 69 -9.16 -18.60 -3.87
N LEU A 70 -9.88 -17.96 -2.96
CA LEU A 70 -11.34 -18.02 -2.92
C LEU A 70 -11.89 -17.03 -3.95
N VAL A 71 -12.69 -17.55 -4.88
CA VAL A 71 -13.28 -16.78 -5.99
C VAL A 71 -14.76 -16.56 -5.68
N GLN A 72 -15.23 -15.33 -5.86
CA GLN A 72 -16.62 -14.91 -5.68
C GLN A 72 -17.20 -15.20 -4.29
N VAL A 73 -16.46 -14.91 -3.22
CA VAL A 73 -16.98 -15.03 -1.86
C VAL A 73 -17.96 -13.89 -1.59
N SER A 74 -19.20 -14.22 -1.26
CA SER A 74 -20.21 -13.23 -0.86
C SER A 74 -19.94 -12.71 0.55
N VAL A 75 -19.79 -11.40 0.69
CA VAL A 75 -19.85 -10.72 1.97
C VAL A 75 -21.30 -10.75 2.43
N ARG A 76 -21.53 -11.23 3.66
CA ARG A 76 -22.86 -11.29 4.27
C ARG A 76 -23.49 -9.89 4.32
N GLU A 77 -24.78 -9.80 4.06
CA GLU A 77 -25.53 -8.53 4.06
C GLU A 77 -25.52 -7.86 5.45
N GLU A 78 -25.45 -8.67 6.51
CA GLU A 78 -25.31 -8.22 7.89
C GLU A 78 -23.87 -7.90 8.32
N SER A 79 -22.89 -8.05 7.42
CA SER A 79 -21.48 -7.87 7.74
C SER A 79 -21.13 -6.39 7.84
N MET A 80 -21.32 -5.82 9.02
CA MET A 80 -20.85 -4.49 9.36
C MET A 80 -19.35 -4.55 9.67
N LEU A 81 -18.53 -4.36 8.62
CA LEU A 81 -17.07 -4.22 8.76
C LEU A 81 -16.71 -2.76 9.10
N ASP A 82 -17.27 -2.23 10.19
CA ASP A 82 -17.01 -0.86 10.68
C ASP A 82 -16.06 -0.85 11.90
N LEU A 83 -15.02 -1.69 11.87
CA LEU A 83 -13.93 -1.60 12.83
C LEU A 83 -12.72 -0.94 12.16
N TRP A 84 -12.57 0.36 12.42
CA TRP A 84 -11.39 1.11 12.04
C TRP A 84 -10.41 1.15 13.22
N SER A 85 -9.16 0.79 12.96
CA SER A 85 -8.05 0.95 13.90
C SER A 85 -7.08 1.94 13.31
N THR A 86 -6.77 2.98 14.07
CA THR A 86 -5.77 3.97 13.70
C THR A 86 -4.52 3.73 14.53
N GLU A 87 -3.38 3.62 13.85
CA GLU A 87 -2.08 3.43 14.47
C GLU A 87 -1.10 4.46 13.92
N VAL A 88 -0.32 5.08 14.80
CA VAL A 88 0.77 5.97 14.41
C VAL A 88 2.05 5.15 14.27
N LEU A 89 2.47 4.91 13.03
CA LEU A 89 3.62 4.04 12.74
C LEU A 89 4.97 4.78 12.80
N ASN A 90 5.00 6.08 12.48
CA ASN A 90 6.23 6.86 12.45
C ASN A 90 5.98 8.32 12.87
N LEU A 91 6.69 8.77 13.89
CA LEU A 91 6.77 10.17 14.30
C LEU A 91 8.15 10.71 13.92
N SER A 92 8.23 11.41 12.80
CA SER A 92 9.43 12.13 12.40
C SER A 92 9.40 13.54 12.99
N PHE A 93 10.56 14.03 13.43
CA PHE A 93 10.73 15.41 13.86
C PHE A 93 11.57 16.14 12.83
N GLY A 94 11.05 17.25 12.30
CA GLY A 94 11.76 18.08 11.32
C GLY A 94 11.62 17.64 9.87
N GLU A 95 10.68 16.73 9.56
CA GLU A 95 10.29 16.43 8.19
C GLU A 95 8.79 16.50 8.02
N HIS A 96 8.35 17.08 6.90
CA HIS A 96 6.95 17.18 6.54
C HIS A 96 6.64 16.16 5.44
N HIS A 97 5.94 15.10 5.82
CA HIS A 97 5.62 13.99 4.93
C HIS A 97 4.50 14.36 3.96
N GLY A 98 4.62 13.84 2.74
CA GLY A 98 3.48 13.67 1.82
C GLY A 98 2.62 12.47 2.21
N THR A 99 1.69 12.12 1.33
CA THR A 99 0.87 10.92 1.51
C THR A 99 1.71 9.68 1.20
N PRO A 100 1.81 8.73 2.13
CA PRO A 100 2.55 7.51 1.87
C PRO A 100 1.79 6.58 0.90
N ASP A 101 2.51 5.96 -0.03
CA ASP A 101 2.00 4.79 -0.77
C ASP A 101 2.31 3.52 0.02
N MET A 102 1.43 2.52 -0.09
CA MET A 102 1.50 1.28 0.67
C MET A 102 1.25 0.05 -0.20
N LYS A 103 2.05 -1.00 -0.01
CA LYS A 103 1.81 -2.34 -0.55
C LYS A 103 1.84 -3.39 0.55
N LEU A 104 0.76 -4.17 0.62
CA LEU A 104 0.69 -5.37 1.47
C LEU A 104 1.22 -6.57 0.70
N THR A 105 2.09 -7.36 1.31
CA THR A 105 2.60 -8.60 0.74
C THR A 105 2.17 -9.82 1.54
N ARG A 106 2.27 -10.99 0.90
CA ARG A 106 1.79 -12.30 1.39
C ARG A 106 2.50 -12.81 2.66
N HIS A 107 3.51 -12.09 3.13
CA HIS A 107 4.34 -12.43 4.29
C HIS A 107 3.99 -11.58 5.52
N ASP A 108 2.77 -11.04 5.57
CA ASP A 108 2.32 -10.08 6.58
C ASP A 108 3.28 -8.88 6.71
N LYS A 109 3.71 -8.33 5.58
CA LYS A 109 4.53 -7.11 5.57
C LYS A 109 3.78 -6.01 4.84
N ALA A 110 3.71 -4.86 5.47
CA ALA A 110 3.30 -3.63 4.83
C ALA A 110 4.56 -2.85 4.46
N HIS A 111 4.73 -2.58 3.18
CA HIS A 111 5.79 -1.73 2.66
C HIS A 111 5.22 -0.36 2.39
N PHE A 112 5.96 0.66 2.77
CA PHE A 112 5.60 2.06 2.61
C PHE A 112 6.67 2.78 1.82
N CYS A 113 6.27 3.81 1.08
CA CYS A 113 7.17 4.90 0.72
C CYS A 113 6.51 6.24 1.01
N TRP A 114 7.30 7.27 1.27
CA TRP A 114 6.83 8.65 1.29
C TRP A 114 7.93 9.61 0.85
N SER A 115 7.52 10.74 0.28
CA SER A 115 8.36 11.90 -0.01
C SER A 115 8.19 12.94 1.11
N THR A 116 9.17 13.84 1.28
CA THR A 116 9.09 14.94 2.24
C THR A 116 9.36 16.29 1.58
N GLN A 117 8.85 17.37 2.17
CA GLN A 117 9.11 18.74 1.69
C GLN A 117 10.60 19.10 1.76
N GLU A 118 11.33 18.50 2.70
CA GLU A 118 12.77 18.66 2.88
C GLU A 118 13.59 17.93 1.80
N GLY A 119 12.94 17.17 0.91
CA GLY A 119 13.59 16.47 -0.19
C GLY A 119 14.14 15.10 0.20
N THR A 120 13.62 14.45 1.24
CA THR A 120 13.96 13.06 1.54
C THR A 120 12.91 12.12 0.97
N VAL A 121 13.35 11.07 0.27
CA VAL A 121 12.49 9.97 -0.16
C VAL A 121 12.81 8.76 0.67
N ARG A 122 11.80 8.19 1.34
CA ARG A 122 11.98 7.11 2.29
C ARG A 122 11.11 5.93 1.99
N THR A 123 11.55 4.77 2.46
CA THR A 123 10.73 3.57 2.55
C THR A 123 10.70 3.06 3.97
N ALA A 124 9.64 2.33 4.29
CA ALA A 124 9.61 1.52 5.49
C ALA A 124 8.98 0.16 5.27
N VAL A 125 9.34 -0.77 6.15
CA VAL A 125 8.68 -2.06 6.28
C VAL A 125 8.10 -2.16 7.67
N HIS A 126 6.79 -2.39 7.74
CA HIS A 126 6.06 -2.71 8.96
C HIS A 126 5.70 -4.19 8.98
N ARG A 127 5.79 -4.81 10.16
CA ARG A 127 5.31 -6.16 10.43
C ARG A 127 4.29 -6.12 11.57
N PRO A 128 3.27 -7.00 11.59
CA PRO A 128 2.30 -7.10 12.68
C PRO A 128 2.90 -7.32 14.07
N THR A 129 4.17 -7.74 14.14
CA THR A 129 4.93 -7.80 15.40
C THR A 129 5.28 -6.42 15.97
N GLY A 130 4.87 -5.32 15.32
CA GLY A 130 5.20 -3.93 15.68
C GLY A 130 6.59 -3.48 15.23
N VAL A 131 7.25 -4.25 14.37
CA VAL A 131 8.60 -3.90 13.88
C VAL A 131 8.48 -2.92 12.73
N TRP A 132 9.06 -1.72 12.91
CA TRP A 132 9.19 -0.68 11.89
C TRP A 132 10.65 -0.51 11.48
N THR A 133 10.96 -0.65 10.20
CA THR A 133 12.31 -0.45 9.66
C THR A 133 12.26 0.55 8.53
N THR A 134 12.98 1.67 8.66
CA THR A 134 13.01 2.76 7.67
C THR A 134 14.35 2.80 6.94
N THR A 135 14.34 3.21 5.67
CA THR A 135 15.57 3.47 4.89
C THR A 135 15.42 4.72 4.02
N LEU A 136 16.49 5.49 3.89
CA LEU A 136 16.60 6.60 2.94
C LEU A 136 16.87 6.05 1.54
N VAL A 137 16.02 6.40 0.58
CA VAL A 137 16.14 6.03 -0.84
C VAL A 137 17.03 7.02 -1.56
N ASP A 138 16.70 8.32 -1.45
CA ASP A 138 17.39 9.41 -2.13
C ASP A 138 17.18 10.75 -1.39
N SER A 139 18.01 11.74 -1.74
CA SER A 139 17.86 13.14 -1.38
C SER A 139 17.63 13.97 -2.66
N VAL A 140 16.43 14.51 -2.82
CA VAL A 140 15.93 15.25 -3.99
C VAL A 140 15.78 16.74 -3.68
N ALA A 141 15.40 17.53 -4.69
CA ALA A 141 15.08 18.94 -4.49
C ALA A 141 13.95 19.14 -3.46
N THR A 142 14.07 20.17 -2.64
CA THR A 142 13.03 20.56 -1.67
C THR A 142 11.74 20.96 -2.38
N ALA A 143 10.59 20.59 -1.81
CA ALA A 143 9.27 20.91 -2.34
C ALA A 143 8.41 21.62 -1.29
N THR A 144 7.33 22.25 -1.73
CA THR A 144 6.29 22.79 -0.84
C THR A 144 5.15 21.80 -0.69
N ALA A 145 4.27 22.00 0.30
CA ALA A 145 3.09 21.15 0.47
C ALA A 145 2.20 21.02 -0.79
N THR A 146 2.19 22.03 -1.67
CA THR A 146 1.38 22.03 -2.91
C THR A 146 2.09 21.45 -4.13
N THR A 147 3.42 21.34 -4.08
CA THR A 147 4.23 20.83 -5.20
C THR A 147 4.89 19.50 -4.88
N LEU A 148 4.66 18.96 -3.68
CA LEU A 148 5.19 17.68 -3.26
C LEU A 148 4.48 16.56 -4.03
N VAL A 149 5.27 15.71 -4.68
CA VAL A 149 4.77 14.53 -5.39
C VAL A 149 4.99 13.31 -4.52
N ASP A 150 3.89 12.63 -4.22
CA ASP A 150 3.89 11.39 -3.46
C ASP A 150 4.56 10.28 -4.28
N CYS A 151 5.45 9.53 -3.64
CA CYS A 151 6.12 8.40 -4.29
C CYS A 151 5.15 7.22 -4.49
N ALA A 152 5.52 6.29 -5.36
CA ALA A 152 4.82 5.03 -5.54
C ALA A 152 5.77 3.84 -5.28
N VAL A 153 5.30 2.86 -4.51
CA VAL A 153 6.08 1.68 -4.11
C VAL A 153 5.58 0.41 -4.80
N GLY A 154 6.52 -0.38 -5.30
CA GLY A 154 6.27 -1.68 -5.90
C GLY A 154 7.16 -2.73 -5.25
N ILE A 155 6.59 -3.89 -4.89
CA ILE A 155 7.31 -4.95 -4.18
C ILE A 155 7.41 -6.19 -5.07
N THR A 156 8.64 -6.64 -5.30
CA THR A 156 8.88 -7.85 -6.07
C THR A 156 8.49 -9.10 -5.29
N ALA A 157 8.36 -10.25 -5.98
CA ALA A 157 8.01 -11.52 -5.33
C ALA A 157 9.00 -11.97 -4.23
N ASN A 158 10.24 -11.51 -4.31
CA ASN A 158 11.29 -11.71 -3.32
C ASN A 158 11.41 -10.56 -2.30
N GLU A 159 10.31 -9.82 -2.06
CA GLU A 159 10.21 -8.76 -1.05
C GLU A 159 11.21 -7.60 -1.22
N ARG A 160 11.64 -7.34 -2.46
CA ARG A 160 12.54 -6.21 -2.73
C ARG A 160 11.72 -4.98 -3.11
N PRO A 161 11.87 -3.85 -2.40
CA PRO A 161 11.18 -2.64 -2.75
C PRO A 161 11.77 -1.97 -3.98
N ARG A 162 10.87 -1.33 -4.73
CA ARG A 162 11.08 -0.45 -5.86
C ARG A 162 10.28 0.81 -5.60
N VAL A 163 10.85 1.97 -5.89
CA VAL A 163 10.20 3.25 -5.60
C VAL A 163 10.29 4.14 -6.82
N LEU A 164 9.15 4.57 -7.33
CA LEU A 164 9.05 5.63 -8.31
C LEU A 164 8.79 6.94 -7.56
N TYR A 165 9.56 7.99 -7.84
CA TYR A 165 9.45 9.27 -7.14
C TYR A 165 9.86 10.42 -8.06
N ALA A 166 9.47 11.63 -7.68
CA ALA A 166 9.85 12.84 -8.39
C ALA A 166 11.09 13.51 -7.77
N ASP A 167 11.88 14.17 -8.59
CA ASP A 167 12.93 15.10 -8.18
C ASP A 167 12.78 16.39 -9.00
N GLY A 168 12.02 17.35 -8.45
CA GLY A 168 11.55 18.49 -9.24
C GLY A 168 10.73 18.02 -10.45
N ASP A 169 11.17 18.40 -11.65
CA ASP A 169 10.51 18.05 -12.91
C ASP A 169 10.90 16.67 -13.46
N ASP A 170 11.83 15.97 -12.79
CA ASP A 170 12.32 14.66 -13.24
C ASP A 170 11.55 13.51 -12.59
N LEU A 171 11.35 12.43 -13.37
CA LEU A 171 10.87 11.15 -12.87
C LEU A 171 12.05 10.23 -12.56
N LYS A 172 12.18 9.78 -11.31
CA LYS A 172 13.23 8.88 -10.85
C LYS A 172 12.70 7.54 -10.34
N MET A 173 13.58 6.54 -10.40
CA MET A 173 13.34 5.21 -9.86
C MET A 173 14.48 4.78 -8.94
N GLY A 174 14.11 4.29 -7.75
CA GLY A 174 14.99 3.67 -6.77
C GLY A 174 14.82 2.15 -6.75
N ARG A 175 15.94 1.42 -6.77
CA ARG A 175 15.99 -0.03 -6.60
C ARG A 175 16.87 -0.42 -5.44
N TYR A 176 16.31 -1.16 -4.49
CA TYR A 176 17.09 -1.73 -3.41
C TYR A 176 17.93 -2.93 -3.91
N ALA A 177 19.22 -2.87 -3.62
CA ALA A 177 20.18 -3.94 -3.82
C ALA A 177 20.68 -4.45 -2.46
N GLU A 178 20.60 -5.76 -2.26
CA GLU A 178 21.15 -6.40 -1.06
C GLU A 178 22.67 -6.60 -1.18
N GLN A 179 23.29 -6.81 -0.02
CA GLN A 179 24.69 -7.21 0.03
C GLN A 179 24.92 -8.49 -0.79
N SER A 180 25.93 -8.47 -1.65
CA SER A 180 26.27 -9.58 -2.54
C SER A 180 27.75 -9.51 -2.93
N GLN A 181 28.24 -10.38 -3.81
CA GLN A 181 29.60 -10.26 -4.33
C GLN A 181 29.83 -8.95 -5.10
N THR A 182 28.79 -8.39 -5.70
CA THR A 182 28.84 -7.07 -6.36
C THR A 182 28.76 -5.92 -5.36
N TYR A 183 28.07 -6.12 -4.23
CA TYR A 183 27.87 -5.12 -3.17
C TYR A 183 28.42 -5.66 -1.85
N TYR A 184 29.73 -5.82 -1.75
CA TYR A 184 30.37 -6.55 -0.64
C TYR A 184 30.36 -5.77 0.68
N ASP A 185 30.27 -4.44 0.60
CA ASP A 185 30.27 -3.46 1.69
C ASP A 185 28.89 -3.17 2.27
N GLY A 186 27.82 -3.75 1.71
CA GLY A 186 26.48 -3.70 2.29
C GLY A 186 25.37 -3.42 1.29
N PRO A 187 24.11 -3.48 1.75
CA PRO A 187 22.96 -3.14 0.93
C PRO A 187 22.91 -1.63 0.63
N ARG A 188 22.34 -1.26 -0.51
CA ARG A 188 22.23 0.14 -0.95
C ARG A 188 21.08 0.36 -1.92
N TRP A 189 20.71 1.62 -2.10
CA TRP A 189 19.78 2.04 -3.15
C TRP A 189 20.52 2.40 -4.43
N HIS A 190 19.98 1.98 -5.57
CA HIS A 190 20.35 2.46 -6.89
C HIS A 190 19.26 3.35 -7.43
N THR A 191 19.57 4.62 -7.61
CA THR A 191 18.66 5.63 -8.13
C THR A 191 19.04 5.96 -9.56
N ARG A 192 18.04 6.19 -10.42
CA ARG A 192 18.22 6.63 -11.82
C ARG A 192 17.08 7.53 -12.24
N THR A 193 17.39 8.56 -13.00
CA THR A 193 16.41 9.34 -13.76
C THR A 193 15.90 8.51 -14.93
N ILE A 194 14.57 8.44 -15.06
CA ILE A 194 13.85 7.66 -16.07
C ILE A 194 13.35 8.59 -17.18
N MET A 195 12.84 9.76 -16.81
CA MET A 195 12.42 10.83 -17.71
C MET A 195 12.85 12.16 -17.10
N GLU A 196 13.31 13.08 -17.94
CA GLU A 196 13.74 14.43 -17.57
C GLU A 196 12.68 15.45 -18.04
N ASP A 197 12.50 16.54 -17.29
CA ASP A 197 11.64 17.68 -17.65
C ASP A 197 10.16 17.29 -17.96
N VAL A 198 9.56 16.43 -17.14
CA VAL A 198 8.19 15.92 -17.33
C VAL A 198 7.17 16.42 -16.31
N ALA A 199 7.61 17.15 -15.28
CA ALA A 199 6.75 17.75 -14.25
C ALA A 199 5.70 16.76 -13.68
N PRO A 200 6.15 15.66 -13.03
CA PRO A 200 5.25 14.66 -12.47
C PRO A 200 4.32 15.27 -11.40
N THR A 201 3.07 14.81 -11.34
CA THR A 201 2.13 15.19 -10.28
C THR A 201 1.58 13.99 -9.52
N HIS A 202 1.35 12.87 -10.21
CA HIS A 202 0.83 11.64 -9.60
C HIS A 202 1.58 10.44 -10.15
N LEU A 203 1.95 9.52 -9.27
CA LEU A 203 2.75 8.35 -9.59
C LEU A 203 2.00 7.08 -9.21
N ALA A 204 2.16 6.03 -10.01
CA ALA A 204 1.76 4.68 -9.64
C ALA A 204 2.83 3.69 -10.12
N LEU A 205 3.07 2.67 -9.31
CA LEU A 205 4.05 1.62 -9.60
C LEU A 205 3.44 0.25 -9.31
N ASP A 206 3.68 -0.67 -10.23
CA ASP A 206 3.41 -2.09 -10.03
C ASP A 206 4.56 -2.95 -10.53
N ILE A 207 4.61 -4.18 -10.04
CA ILE A 207 5.60 -5.17 -10.47
C ILE A 207 4.87 -6.24 -11.28
N THR A 208 5.29 -6.39 -12.54
CA THR A 208 4.78 -7.42 -13.44
C THR A 208 5.04 -8.83 -12.88
N PRO A 209 4.31 -9.86 -13.34
CA PRO A 209 4.56 -11.25 -12.95
C PRO A 209 6.00 -11.71 -13.21
N ASP A 210 6.67 -11.12 -14.20
CA ASP A 210 8.06 -11.39 -14.57
C ASP A 210 9.08 -10.68 -13.65
N GLY A 211 8.59 -9.92 -12.66
CA GLY A 211 9.43 -9.18 -11.71
C GLY A 211 9.95 -7.84 -12.23
N LEU A 212 9.42 -7.36 -13.36
CA LEU A 212 9.81 -6.09 -13.99
C LEU A 212 8.90 -4.95 -13.57
N GLU A 213 9.46 -3.75 -13.46
CA GLU A 213 8.75 -2.54 -13.07
C GLU A 213 7.86 -2.00 -14.21
N TRP A 214 6.65 -1.61 -13.82
CA TRP A 214 5.66 -0.95 -14.66
C TRP A 214 5.11 0.25 -13.91
N GLY A 215 5.34 1.45 -14.44
CA GLY A 215 4.95 2.71 -13.80
C GLY A 215 4.01 3.53 -14.66
N LEU A 216 3.16 4.32 -13.99
CA LEU A 216 2.35 5.37 -14.58
C LEU A 216 2.67 6.71 -13.92
N MET A 217 2.61 7.76 -14.71
CA MET A 217 2.80 9.13 -14.26
C MET A 217 1.79 10.04 -14.94
N ARG A 218 1.21 10.95 -14.16
CA ARG A 218 0.47 12.11 -14.68
C ARG A 218 1.35 13.35 -14.60
N THR A 219 1.39 14.16 -15.66
CA THR A 219 2.10 15.45 -15.67
C THR A 219 1.22 16.60 -15.16
N ASP A 220 1.80 17.77 -14.93
CA ASP A 220 1.08 19.01 -14.60
C ASP A 220 0.08 19.46 -15.69
N ALA A 221 0.42 19.22 -16.95
CA ALA A 221 -0.45 19.40 -18.12
C ALA A 221 -1.59 18.37 -18.19
N GLY A 222 -1.58 17.36 -17.32
CA GLY A 222 -2.57 16.28 -17.29
C GLY A 222 -2.34 15.19 -18.34
N ALA A 223 -1.16 15.12 -18.97
CA ALA A 223 -0.80 14.01 -19.84
C ALA A 223 -0.55 12.75 -19.02
N LEU A 224 -0.87 11.59 -19.57
CA LEU A 224 -0.67 10.29 -18.94
C LEU A 224 0.45 9.54 -19.65
N HIS A 225 1.51 9.25 -18.91
CA HIS A 225 2.68 8.51 -19.37
C HIS A 225 2.76 7.15 -18.70
N GLN A 226 3.31 6.19 -19.42
CA GLN A 226 3.66 4.87 -18.92
C GLN A 226 5.16 4.65 -19.11
N VAL A 227 5.80 4.10 -18.08
CA VAL A 227 7.20 3.69 -18.10
C VAL A 227 7.33 2.21 -17.80
N ASN A 228 8.06 1.47 -18.63
CA ASN A 228 8.29 0.04 -18.45
C ASN A 228 9.78 -0.26 -18.43
N PHE A 229 10.19 -1.14 -17.53
CA PHE A 229 11.53 -1.70 -17.55
C PHE A 229 11.56 -3.06 -18.24
N SER A 230 12.49 -3.25 -19.17
CA SER A 230 12.67 -4.51 -19.91
C SER A 230 13.58 -5.54 -19.21
N GLY A 231 14.28 -5.14 -18.15
CA GLY A 231 15.42 -5.89 -17.60
C GLY A 231 16.75 -5.19 -17.86
N ALA A 232 16.84 -4.37 -18.91
CA ALA A 232 18.07 -3.68 -19.31
C ALA A 232 17.89 -2.17 -19.50
N TYR A 233 16.78 -1.75 -20.09
CA TYR A 233 16.49 -0.35 -20.41
C TYR A 233 15.03 0.01 -20.12
N TRP A 234 14.78 1.31 -20.00
CA TRP A 234 13.46 1.88 -19.82
C TRP A 234 12.84 2.21 -21.17
N THR A 235 11.53 2.02 -21.26
CA THR A 235 10.72 2.44 -22.41
C THR A 235 9.57 3.28 -21.90
N GLU A 236 9.27 4.34 -22.64
CA GLU A 236 8.32 5.37 -22.28
C GLU A 236 7.25 5.47 -23.36
N TYR A 237 6.00 5.61 -22.93
CA TYR A 237 4.83 5.69 -23.80
C TYR A 237 3.92 6.80 -23.33
N LEU A 238 3.53 7.69 -24.24
CA LEU A 238 2.40 8.60 -24.02
C LEU A 238 1.11 7.80 -24.22
N LEU A 239 0.32 7.62 -23.16
CA LEU A 239 -0.97 6.93 -23.21
C LEU A 239 -2.10 7.89 -23.59
N ASP A 240 -2.07 9.11 -23.06
CA ASP A 240 -3.05 10.16 -23.33
C ASP A 240 -2.37 11.53 -23.24
N ALA A 241 -2.62 12.41 -24.19
CA ALA A 241 -2.09 13.78 -24.19
C ALA A 241 -2.81 14.69 -23.19
N GLY A 242 -3.96 14.26 -22.65
CA GLY A 242 -4.67 14.94 -21.57
C GLY A 242 -5.62 16.07 -22.01
N PRO A 243 -6.22 16.79 -21.04
CA PRO A 243 -6.00 16.61 -19.60
C PRO A 243 -6.81 15.43 -19.03
N VAL A 244 -6.11 14.47 -18.45
CA VAL A 244 -6.70 13.43 -17.60
C VAL A 244 -6.91 14.01 -16.20
N GLY A 245 -8.07 13.76 -15.60
CA GLY A 245 -8.39 14.21 -14.24
C GLY A 245 -7.55 13.51 -13.16
N GLU A 246 -7.52 14.08 -11.96
CA GLU A 246 -6.76 13.56 -10.81
C GLU A 246 -7.43 12.37 -10.12
N ARG A 247 -8.76 12.24 -10.28
CA ARG A 247 -9.53 11.12 -9.73
C ARG A 247 -9.77 10.04 -10.77
N PHE A 248 -9.33 8.82 -10.48
CA PHE A 248 -9.73 7.61 -11.18
C PHE A 248 -11.09 7.09 -10.69
N ASP A 249 -12.06 7.98 -10.47
CA ASP A 249 -13.40 7.58 -10.03
C ASP A 249 -14.32 7.40 -11.24
N ARG A 250 -14.98 6.24 -11.26
CA ARG A 250 -15.97 5.84 -12.25
C ARG A 250 -17.15 6.83 -12.20
N PRO A 251 -17.48 7.60 -13.27
CA PRO A 251 -18.82 8.13 -13.36
C PRO A 251 -19.74 6.96 -13.67
N ALA A 252 -20.66 6.66 -12.75
CA ALA A 252 -21.82 5.86 -13.10
C ALA A 252 -22.56 6.60 -14.23
N GLN A 253 -22.59 5.97 -15.40
CA GLN A 253 -23.54 6.26 -16.48
C GLN A 253 -23.27 7.50 -17.37
N ARG A 254 -22.36 7.33 -18.34
CA ARG A 254 -22.60 7.73 -19.75
C ARG A 254 -21.68 6.89 -20.62
N ARG A 255 -22.18 6.37 -21.75
CA ARG A 255 -21.40 5.57 -22.69
C ARG A 255 -20.26 6.42 -23.27
N GLU A 256 -19.10 6.30 -22.65
CA GLU A 256 -17.78 6.71 -23.15
C GLU A 256 -16.78 5.73 -22.53
N ILE A 257 -15.75 5.40 -23.30
CA ILE A 257 -14.86 4.26 -23.10
C ILE A 257 -14.27 4.28 -21.69
N SER A 258 -14.80 3.45 -20.80
CA SER A 258 -14.31 3.32 -19.43
C SER A 258 -13.02 2.50 -19.44
N SER A 259 -11.89 3.10 -19.06
CA SER A 259 -10.58 2.45 -18.87
C SER A 259 -10.52 1.54 -17.63
N ARG A 260 -11.63 0.88 -17.29
CA ARG A 260 -11.71 -0.22 -16.31
C ARG A 260 -10.95 -1.49 -16.71
N SER A 261 -10.16 -1.42 -17.77
CA SER A 261 -9.30 -2.49 -18.27
C SER A 261 -7.90 -2.52 -17.66
N LEU A 262 -7.43 -1.48 -16.95
CA LEU A 262 -6.01 -1.42 -16.56
C LEU A 262 -5.69 -2.17 -15.25
N PHE A 263 -6.57 -2.18 -14.24
CA PHE A 263 -6.38 -3.00 -13.03
C PHE A 263 -6.92 -4.45 -13.16
N SER A 264 -7.65 -4.76 -14.23
CA SER A 264 -8.06 -6.13 -14.60
C SER A 264 -7.13 -6.77 -15.65
N ALA A 265 -6.04 -6.10 -16.05
CA ALA A 265 -5.11 -6.59 -17.07
C ALA A 265 -4.33 -7.86 -16.66
N ARG A 266 -4.49 -8.33 -15.40
CA ARG A 266 -4.06 -9.66 -14.98
C ARG A 266 -4.85 -10.80 -15.66
N ARG A 267 -6.10 -10.55 -16.08
CA ARG A 267 -6.99 -11.58 -16.67
C ARG A 267 -6.97 -11.60 -18.21
N ALA A 268 -6.41 -10.58 -18.87
CA ALA A 268 -6.34 -10.55 -20.34
C ALA A 268 -5.10 -11.26 -20.92
N ARG A 269 -3.99 -11.41 -20.16
CA ARG A 269 -2.81 -12.15 -20.64
C ARG A 269 -2.95 -13.68 -20.60
N GLU A 270 -3.81 -14.23 -19.75
CA GLU A 270 -4.08 -15.68 -19.74
C GLU A 270 -4.97 -16.14 -20.92
N GLY A 271 -5.78 -15.24 -21.48
CA GLY A 271 -6.58 -15.52 -22.68
C GLY A 271 -5.77 -15.45 -23.99
N VAL A 272 -4.76 -14.59 -24.06
CA VAL A 272 -3.95 -14.40 -25.28
C VAL A 272 -2.91 -15.51 -25.46
N SER A 273 -2.42 -16.11 -24.36
CA SER A 273 -1.49 -17.24 -24.40
C SER A 273 -2.07 -18.48 -25.10
N LYS A 274 -3.38 -18.78 -24.93
CA LYS A 274 -4.01 -19.94 -25.57
C LYS A 274 -4.37 -19.73 -27.05
N THR A 275 -4.55 -18.49 -27.50
CA THR A 275 -4.76 -18.19 -28.93
C THR A 275 -3.45 -18.14 -29.72
N MET A 276 -2.31 -17.81 -29.09
CA MET A 276 -1.01 -17.78 -29.75
C MET A 276 -0.42 -19.19 -30.00
N GLU A 277 -0.73 -20.17 -29.13
CA GLU A 277 -0.39 -21.58 -29.40
C GLU A 277 -1.23 -22.21 -30.54
N SER A 278 -2.44 -21.69 -30.82
CA SER A 278 -3.24 -22.16 -31.97
C SER A 278 -2.74 -21.62 -33.32
N TRP A 279 -2.12 -20.44 -33.34
CA TRP A 279 -1.56 -19.84 -34.56
C TRP A 279 -0.11 -20.26 -34.86
N GLN A 280 0.64 -20.77 -33.87
CA GLN A 280 1.92 -21.43 -34.11
C GLN A 280 1.82 -22.91 -34.51
N ARG A 281 0.66 -23.57 -34.30
CA ARG A 281 0.40 -24.92 -34.84
C ARG A 281 -0.20 -24.94 -36.25
N ILE A 282 -0.76 -23.83 -36.73
CA ILE A 282 -1.26 -23.73 -38.12
C ILE A 282 -0.14 -23.28 -39.07
N SER A 283 0.90 -22.60 -38.59
CA SER A 283 2.06 -22.17 -39.39
C SER A 283 3.18 -23.22 -39.51
N SER A 284 3.17 -24.31 -38.73
CA SER A 284 4.11 -25.43 -38.87
C SER A 284 3.61 -26.61 -39.72
N LEU A 285 2.34 -26.58 -40.15
CA LEU A 285 1.73 -27.57 -41.06
C LEU A 285 1.66 -27.11 -42.53
N ALA A 286 2.17 -25.92 -42.86
CA ALA A 286 2.17 -25.36 -44.21
C ALA A 286 3.58 -25.24 -44.85
N PHE A 287 4.61 -25.89 -44.27
CA PHE A 287 5.99 -25.81 -44.78
C PHE A 287 6.65 -27.16 -45.10
N TRP A 288 5.85 -28.19 -45.39
CA TRP A 288 6.27 -29.41 -46.11
C TRP A 288 5.14 -29.80 -47.08
N GLY A 289 5.28 -29.45 -48.36
CA GLY A 289 4.22 -29.67 -49.33
C GLY A 289 4.47 -29.15 -50.74
N THR A 290 5.70 -29.25 -51.25
CA THR A 290 6.06 -29.56 -52.65
C THR A 290 7.54 -29.91 -52.68
#